data_AF-A0A0Q5TTM3-F1
#
_entry.id   AF-A0A0Q5TTM3-F1
#
_cell.length_a   1.000
_cell.length_b   1.000
_cell.length_c   1.000
_cell.angle_alpha   90.00
_cell.angle_beta   90.00
_cell.angle_gamma   90.00
#
_symmetry.space_group_name_H-M   'P 1'
#
loop_
_entity.id
_entity.type
_entity.pdbx_description
1 polymer ?
#
loop_
_entity_poly.entity_id
_entity_poly.type
_entity_poly.pdbx_seq_one_letter_code
_entity_poly.pdbx_strand_id
1 'polypeptide(L)'
;MKKVIYNAILIAIILVTIYQIICLPFTFYIWGIGMLIFWIWVKRDITELIAWLFEKKKTIEKPFQEKRVINMPDFEIQKGSYIELVKHCCPTQTQQKLMPFFENLTDYQGNYNYGTTLNYVVDCSTEKSLGFIERLDWKQEVEDLILILDDILNKNYNGLKVDFPKEIGGNTTLFLEDVFGTYNKCLNEHGMQMGFIDTQSDEYVFFVHKVLDRDEVAKLINFIGYNYFEK
;
A
#
# COMPACT_ATOMS: atom_id res chain seq x y z
N MET A 1 -52.06 -32.05 -7.26
CA MET A 1 -52.11 -30.66 -7.77
C MET A 1 -50.86 -30.21 -8.52
N LYS A 2 -49.63 -30.34 -7.98
CA LYS A 2 -48.40 -29.85 -8.64
C LYS A 2 -48.08 -30.42 -10.03
N LYS A 3 -48.33 -31.72 -10.28
CA LYS A 3 -48.10 -32.36 -11.61
C LYS A 3 -49.04 -31.87 -12.71
N VAL A 4 -50.29 -31.56 -12.38
CA VAL A 4 -51.28 -31.07 -13.37
C VAL A 4 -50.94 -29.64 -13.79
N ILE A 5 -50.52 -28.80 -12.84
CA ILE A 5 -50.08 -27.43 -13.10
C ILE A 5 -48.80 -27.45 -13.95
N TYR A 6 -47.84 -28.32 -13.63
CA TYR A 6 -46.62 -28.49 -14.44
C TYR A 6 -46.92 -28.90 -15.89
N ASN A 7 -47.80 -29.88 -16.08
CA ASN A 7 -48.18 -30.34 -17.43
C ASN A 7 -48.94 -29.25 -18.20
N ALA A 8 -49.79 -28.47 -17.54
CA ALA A 8 -50.49 -27.36 -18.16
C ALA A 8 -49.53 -26.24 -18.60
N ILE A 9 -48.53 -25.91 -17.78
CA ILE A 9 -47.48 -24.95 -18.12
C ILE A 9 -46.64 -25.47 -19.30
N LEU A 10 -46.29 -26.76 -19.31
CA LEU A 10 -45.52 -27.36 -20.40
C LEU A 10 -46.29 -27.30 -21.72
N ILE A 11 -47.58 -27.62 -21.72
CA ILE A 11 -48.45 -27.52 -22.90
C ILE A 11 -48.56 -26.07 -23.37
N ALA A 12 -48.71 -25.12 -22.45
CA ALA A 12 -48.76 -23.70 -22.79
C ALA A 12 -47.46 -23.20 -23.44
N ILE A 13 -46.30 -23.61 -22.92
CA ILE A 13 -45.00 -23.28 -23.51
C ILE A 13 -44.88 -23.87 -24.92
N ILE A 14 -45.29 -25.13 -25.11
CA ILE A 14 -45.26 -25.79 -26.43
C ILE A 14 -46.12 -25.03 -27.44
N LEU A 15 -47.35 -24.66 -27.07
CA LEU A 15 -48.25 -23.91 -27.95
C LEU A 15 -47.71 -22.52 -28.30
N VAL A 16 -47.08 -21.82 -27.34
CA VAL A 16 -46.44 -20.53 -27.58
C VAL A 16 -45.25 -20.67 -28.53
N THR A 17 -44.42 -21.71 -28.37
CA THR A 17 -43.30 -21.96 -29.30
C THR A 17 -43.78 -22.32 -30.70
N ILE A 18 -44.84 -23.11 -30.86
CA ILE A 18 -45.42 -23.43 -32.16
C ILE A 18 -46.00 -22.17 -32.81
N TYR A 19 -46.71 -21.34 -32.05
CA TYR A 19 -47.24 -20.06 -32.53
C TYR A 19 -46.13 -19.12 -33.00
N GLN A 20 -45.02 -19.02 -32.25
CA GLN A 20 -43.85 -18.25 -32.65
C GLN A 20 -43.24 -18.77 -33.96
N ILE A 21 -43.11 -20.09 -34.13
CA ILE A 21 -42.60 -20.72 -35.38
C ILE A 21 -43.48 -20.42 -36.59
N ILE A 22 -44.79 -20.34 -36.40
CA ILE A 22 -45.74 -20.08 -37.48
C ILE A 22 -45.84 -18.58 -37.82
N CYS A 23 -45.82 -17.69 -36.82
CA CYS A 23 -46.05 -16.27 -37.01
C CYS A 23 -44.78 -15.44 -37.26
N LEU A 24 -43.60 -15.91 -36.86
CA LEU A 24 -42.34 -15.22 -37.17
C LEU A 24 -41.86 -15.59 -38.58
N PRO A 25 -41.56 -14.61 -39.44
CA PRO A 25 -41.01 -14.92 -40.75
C PRO A 25 -39.67 -15.65 -40.59
N PHE A 26 -39.44 -16.64 -41.45
CA PHE A 26 -38.26 -17.52 -41.45
C PHE A 26 -36.92 -16.77 -41.33
N THR A 27 -36.88 -15.51 -41.78
CA THR A 27 -35.75 -14.59 -41.64
C THR A 27 -35.32 -14.37 -40.18
N PHE A 28 -36.23 -14.31 -39.21
CA PHE A 28 -35.87 -14.16 -37.78
C PHE A 28 -35.14 -15.38 -37.23
N TYR A 29 -35.48 -16.60 -37.70
CA TYR A 29 -34.77 -17.81 -37.30
C TYR A 29 -33.34 -17.83 -37.85
N ILE A 30 -33.14 -17.35 -39.08
CA ILE A 30 -31.81 -17.19 -39.68
C ILE A 30 -30.98 -16.16 -38.88
N TRP A 31 -31.57 -15.01 -38.52
CA TRP A 31 -30.91 -14.01 -37.70
C TRP A 31 -30.58 -14.53 -36.29
N GLY A 32 -31.48 -15.30 -35.67
CA GLY A 32 -31.25 -15.92 -34.37
C GLY A 32 -30.12 -16.95 -34.39
N ILE A 33 -30.08 -17.82 -35.39
CA ILE A 33 -28.98 -18.78 -35.60
C ILE A 33 -27.67 -18.04 -35.90
N GLY A 34 -27.72 -17.00 -36.73
CA GLY A 34 -26.57 -16.15 -37.04
C GLY A 34 -26.00 -15.47 -35.80
N MET A 35 -26.84 -14.90 -34.93
CA MET A 35 -26.41 -14.35 -33.64
C MET A 35 -25.83 -15.42 -32.71
N LEU A 36 -26.39 -16.63 -32.70
CA LEU A 36 -25.86 -17.74 -31.88
C LEU A 36 -24.48 -18.17 -32.34
N ILE A 37 -24.26 -18.30 -33.66
CA ILE A 37 -22.96 -18.62 -34.25
C ILE A 37 -21.97 -17.49 -33.98
N PHE A 38 -22.37 -16.23 -34.18
CA PHE A 38 -21.55 -15.07 -33.88
C PHE A 38 -21.18 -15.01 -32.39
N TRP A 39 -22.13 -15.27 -31.49
CA TRP A 39 -21.87 -15.34 -30.05
C TRP A 39 -20.88 -16.45 -29.72
N ILE A 40 -21.02 -17.66 -30.28
CA ILE A 40 -20.07 -18.76 -30.06
C ILE A 40 -18.67 -18.38 -30.56
N TRP A 41 -18.58 -17.74 -31.73
CA TRP A 41 -17.31 -17.32 -32.32
C TRP A 41 -16.61 -16.25 -31.48
N VAL A 42 -17.35 -15.22 -31.06
CA VAL A 42 -16.81 -14.10 -30.27
C VAL A 42 -16.61 -14.48 -28.80
N LYS A 43 -17.35 -15.46 -28.27
CA LYS A 43 -17.27 -15.86 -26.86
C LYS A 43 -15.86 -16.28 -26.49
N ARG A 44 -15.14 -17.01 -27.33
CA ARG A 44 -13.77 -17.44 -27.01
C ARG A 44 -12.85 -16.22 -26.86
N ASP A 45 -12.88 -15.31 -27.81
CA ASP A 45 -12.04 -14.10 -27.81
C ASP A 45 -12.40 -13.15 -26.66
N ILE A 46 -13.70 -13.01 -26.34
CA ILE A 46 -14.15 -12.26 -25.15
C ILE A 46 -13.69 -12.96 -23.87
N THR A 47 -13.75 -14.29 -23.79
CA THR A 47 -13.34 -15.03 -22.59
C THR A 47 -11.83 -14.93 -22.39
N GLU A 48 -11.03 -14.98 -23.45
CA GLU A 48 -9.59 -14.75 -23.41
C GLU A 48 -9.25 -13.30 -23.06
N LEU A 49 -9.95 -12.31 -23.60
CA LEU A 49 -9.80 -10.89 -23.25
C LEU A 49 -10.16 -10.63 -21.78
N ILE A 50 -11.27 -11.21 -21.30
CA ILE A 50 -11.69 -11.13 -19.90
C ILE A 50 -10.65 -11.82 -19.01
N ALA A 51 -10.20 -13.03 -19.36
CA ALA A 51 -9.18 -13.74 -18.60
C ALA A 51 -7.87 -12.93 -18.53
N TRP A 52 -7.42 -12.33 -19.63
CA TRP A 52 -6.26 -11.45 -19.68
C TRP A 52 -6.44 -10.18 -18.84
N LEU A 53 -7.63 -9.57 -18.84
CA LEU A 53 -7.97 -8.43 -17.98
C LEU A 53 -7.98 -8.81 -16.49
N PHE A 54 -8.45 -10.01 -16.14
CA PHE A 54 -8.45 -10.53 -14.77
C PHE A 54 -7.07 -11.02 -14.32
N GLU A 55 -6.23 -11.53 -15.22
CA GLU A 55 -4.86 -11.96 -14.93
C GLU A 55 -3.95 -10.75 -14.69
N LYS A 56 -4.13 -9.65 -15.43
CA LYS A 56 -3.52 -8.35 -15.08
C LYS A 56 -4.02 -7.80 -13.75
N LYS A 57 -5.25 -8.13 -13.39
CA LYS A 57 -5.86 -7.83 -12.09
C LYS A 57 -5.69 -8.98 -11.11
N LYS A 58 -4.56 -9.71 -11.18
CA LYS A 58 -4.15 -10.64 -10.12
C LYS A 58 -4.30 -9.87 -8.82
N THR A 59 -5.28 -10.26 -8.02
CA THR A 59 -5.64 -9.56 -6.79
C THR A 59 -4.37 -9.57 -5.95
N ILE A 60 -3.72 -8.42 -5.85
CA ILE A 60 -2.58 -8.30 -4.95
C ILE A 60 -3.23 -8.33 -3.57
N GLU A 61 -3.30 -9.52 -2.99
CA GLU A 61 -3.84 -9.72 -1.66
C GLU A 61 -2.77 -9.32 -0.65
N LYS A 62 -3.16 -8.44 0.27
CA LYS A 62 -2.29 -7.93 1.31
C LYS A 62 -1.81 -9.09 2.19
N PRO A 63 -0.55 -9.12 2.65
CA PRO A 63 -0.14 -10.04 3.70
C PRO A 63 -0.97 -9.78 4.97
N PHE A 64 -1.65 -10.81 5.48
CA PHE A 64 -2.33 -10.77 6.77
C PHE A 64 -1.30 -10.56 7.88
N GLN A 65 -1.41 -9.45 8.61
CA GLN A 65 -0.56 -9.14 9.77
C GLN A 65 -1.35 -9.43 11.04
N GLU A 66 -0.82 -10.32 11.89
CA GLU A 66 -1.42 -10.63 13.19
C GLU A 66 -1.21 -9.45 14.15
N LYS A 67 -2.32 -8.93 14.69
CA LYS A 67 -2.30 -7.75 15.57
C LYS A 67 -1.75 -8.13 16.94
N ARG A 68 -0.51 -7.74 17.26
CA ARG A 68 0.07 -7.97 18.58
C ARG A 68 -0.42 -6.91 19.57
N VAL A 69 -0.64 -7.35 20.82
CA VAL A 69 -0.85 -6.43 21.95
C VAL A 69 0.51 -5.85 22.33
N ILE A 70 0.77 -4.63 21.88
CA ILE A 70 1.97 -3.88 22.24
C ILE A 70 1.71 -3.28 23.62
N ASN A 71 2.53 -3.65 24.61
CA ASN A 71 2.56 -2.92 25.88
C ASN A 71 3.30 -1.59 25.64
N MET A 72 2.53 -0.52 25.50
CA MET A 72 3.10 0.80 25.20
C MET A 72 3.93 1.32 26.37
N PRO A 73 5.14 1.85 26.13
CA PRO A 73 5.91 2.54 27.14
C PRO A 73 5.18 3.75 27.71
N ASP A 74 5.64 4.27 28.85
CA ASP A 74 5.15 5.53 29.39
C ASP A 74 5.30 6.67 28.37
N PHE A 75 4.33 7.57 28.31
CA PHE A 75 4.30 8.62 27.29
C PHE A 75 5.52 9.56 27.36
N GLU A 76 6.02 9.89 28.56
CA GLU A 76 7.20 10.76 28.68
C GLU A 76 8.46 10.07 28.13
N ILE A 77 8.54 8.74 28.24
CA ILE A 77 9.60 7.94 27.61
C ILE A 77 9.45 7.99 26.09
N GLN A 78 8.24 7.81 25.55
CA GLN A 78 8.00 7.90 24.11
C GLN A 78 8.40 9.28 23.57
N LYS A 79 7.94 10.35 24.23
CA LYS A 79 8.23 11.74 23.87
C LYS A 79 9.74 12.04 23.90
N GLY A 80 10.44 11.64 24.96
CA GLY A 80 11.89 11.77 25.05
C GLY A 80 12.61 11.01 23.94
N SER A 81 12.10 9.83 23.58
CA SER A 81 12.67 8.99 22.53
C SER A 81 12.48 9.58 21.13
N TYR A 82 11.33 10.20 20.84
CA TYR A 82 11.16 10.95 19.61
C TYR A 82 12.13 12.13 19.51
N ILE A 83 12.30 12.89 20.59
CA ILE A 83 13.24 14.02 20.62
C ILE A 83 14.66 13.56 20.33
N GLU A 84 15.09 12.45 20.91
CA GLU A 84 16.42 11.90 20.67
C GLU A 84 16.55 11.34 19.24
N LEU A 85 15.50 10.68 18.73
CA LEU A 85 15.48 10.16 17.36
C LEU A 85 15.64 11.27 16.33
N VAL A 86 15.01 12.43 16.54
CA VAL A 86 15.19 13.62 15.71
C VAL A 86 16.66 14.06 15.66
N LYS A 87 17.43 13.89 16.73
CA LYS A 87 18.86 14.27 16.75
C LYS A 87 19.71 13.33 15.89
N HIS A 88 19.31 12.06 15.79
CA HIS A 88 19.99 11.07 14.94
C HIS A 88 19.64 11.20 13.47
N CYS A 89 18.40 11.63 13.15
CA CYS A 89 17.89 11.66 11.79
C CYS A 89 17.98 13.03 11.11
N CYS A 90 18.05 14.12 11.88
CA CYS A 90 17.87 15.47 11.35
C CYS A 90 19.03 16.41 11.75
N PRO A 91 19.45 17.33 10.87
CA PRO A 91 20.41 18.37 11.19
C PRO A 91 19.77 19.46 12.04
N THR A 92 20.58 20.25 12.73
CA THR A 92 20.14 21.28 13.69
C THR A 92 19.03 22.19 13.15
N GLN A 93 19.07 22.56 11.88
CA GLN A 93 18.03 23.39 11.25
C GLN A 93 16.66 22.71 11.21
N THR A 94 16.62 21.42 10.89
CA THR A 94 15.38 20.62 10.90
C THR A 94 14.94 20.34 12.33
N GLN A 95 15.88 20.05 13.24
CA GLN A 95 15.57 19.88 14.67
C GLN A 95 14.84 21.11 15.23
N GLN A 96 15.33 22.33 14.96
CA GLN A 96 14.71 23.58 15.43
C GLN A 96 13.25 23.75 14.97
N LYS A 97 12.86 23.19 13.82
CA LYS A 97 11.47 23.22 13.31
C LYS A 97 10.58 22.15 13.96
N LEU A 98 11.18 21.06 14.43
CA LEU A 98 10.50 19.93 15.06
C LEU A 98 10.40 20.06 16.57
N MET A 99 11.39 20.67 17.25
CA MET A 99 11.40 20.77 18.71
C MET A 99 10.13 21.43 19.29
N PRO A 100 9.61 22.56 18.76
CA PRO A 100 8.38 23.15 19.28
C PRO A 100 7.16 22.22 19.18
N PHE A 101 7.15 21.33 18.17
CA PHE A 101 6.10 20.31 18.05
C PHE A 101 6.26 19.25 19.14
N PHE A 102 7.47 18.72 19.33
CA PHE A 102 7.71 17.70 20.35
C PHE A 102 7.53 18.22 21.78
N GLU A 103 7.90 19.47 22.07
CA GLU A 103 7.65 20.11 23.36
C GLU A 103 6.16 20.12 23.72
N ASN A 104 5.29 20.33 22.73
CA ASN A 104 3.83 20.34 22.88
C ASN A 104 3.16 18.99 22.57
N LEU A 105 3.94 17.95 22.23
CA LEU A 105 3.41 16.62 21.97
C LEU A 105 2.77 16.08 23.25
N THR A 106 1.58 15.50 23.08
CA THR A 106 0.77 14.83 24.11
C THR A 106 0.45 13.40 23.65
N ASP A 107 -0.12 12.59 24.53
CA ASP A 107 -0.49 11.22 24.19
C ASP A 107 -1.75 11.17 23.31
N TYR A 108 -1.62 10.62 22.12
CA TYR A 108 -2.69 10.39 21.15
C TYR A 108 -3.05 8.91 21.01
N GLN A 109 -2.61 8.02 21.92
CA GLN A 109 -3.09 6.64 21.91
C GLN A 109 -4.63 6.58 21.99
N GLY A 110 -5.25 5.88 21.03
CA GLY A 110 -6.70 5.74 20.94
C GLY A 110 -7.44 7.01 20.50
N ASN A 111 -6.71 8.05 20.05
CA ASN A 111 -7.33 9.26 19.54
C ASN A 111 -8.17 8.97 18.29
N TYR A 112 -9.35 9.58 18.17
CA TYR A 112 -10.26 9.33 17.06
C TYR A 112 -9.70 9.72 15.69
N ASN A 113 -8.93 10.81 15.62
CA ASN A 113 -8.39 11.31 14.35
C ASN A 113 -7.10 10.58 13.95
N TYR A 114 -6.22 10.30 14.92
CA TYR A 114 -4.86 9.83 14.64
C TYR A 114 -4.66 8.35 14.97
N GLY A 115 -5.45 7.78 15.87
CA GLY A 115 -5.31 6.40 16.36
C GLY A 115 -4.13 6.19 17.32
N THR A 116 -2.94 6.67 16.96
CA THR A 116 -1.72 6.56 17.77
C THR A 116 -0.92 7.87 17.77
N THR A 117 -0.05 8.03 18.76
CA THR A 117 0.93 9.12 18.81
C THR A 117 1.91 9.06 17.63
N LEU A 118 2.29 7.87 17.16
CA LEU A 118 3.17 7.75 15.99
C LEU A 118 2.54 8.35 14.74
N ASN A 119 1.27 8.06 14.48
CA ASN A 119 0.57 8.59 13.32
C ASN A 119 0.54 10.13 13.34
N TYR A 120 0.31 10.72 14.52
CA TYR A 120 0.35 12.17 14.68
C TYR A 120 1.76 12.76 14.41
N VAL A 121 2.82 12.05 14.82
CA VAL A 121 4.21 12.45 14.52
C VAL A 121 4.53 12.34 13.03
N VAL A 122 4.09 11.27 12.37
CA VAL A 122 4.25 11.07 10.92
C VAL A 122 3.52 12.16 10.15
N ASP A 123 2.25 12.43 10.48
CA ASP A 123 1.47 13.49 9.85
C ASP A 123 2.17 14.86 9.99
N CYS A 124 2.71 15.19 11.17
CA CYS A 124 3.48 16.41 11.37
C CYS A 124 4.77 16.48 10.52
N SER A 125 5.50 15.36 10.39
CA SER A 125 6.70 15.27 9.55
C SER A 125 6.36 15.55 8.09
N THR A 126 5.31 14.90 7.58
CA THR A 126 4.84 15.02 6.20
C THR A 126 4.26 16.41 5.91
N GLU A 127 3.40 16.95 6.77
CA GLU A 127 2.79 18.28 6.64
C GLU A 127 3.83 19.40 6.59
N LYS A 128 4.88 19.29 7.41
CA LYS A 128 6.00 20.25 7.40
C LYS A 128 7.05 19.95 6.34
N SER A 129 6.91 18.81 5.65
CA SER A 129 7.85 18.29 4.66
C SER A 129 9.29 18.31 5.17
N LEU A 130 9.54 17.68 6.32
CA LEU A 130 10.84 17.72 6.99
C LEU A 130 11.70 16.46 6.81
N GLY A 131 11.15 15.40 6.19
CA GLY A 131 11.91 14.18 5.91
C GLY A 131 12.38 13.47 7.17
N PHE A 132 11.61 13.54 8.27
CA PHE A 132 11.99 12.92 9.54
C PHE A 132 11.51 11.46 9.60
N ILE A 133 10.20 11.25 9.70
CA ILE A 133 9.57 9.93 9.58
C ILE A 133 8.52 10.05 8.48
N GLU A 134 8.60 9.17 7.50
CA GLU A 134 7.72 9.16 6.34
C GLU A 134 6.92 7.87 6.29
N ARG A 135 5.76 7.93 5.61
CA ARG A 135 4.93 6.76 5.32
C ARG A 135 4.79 6.55 3.82
N LEU A 136 4.73 5.28 3.41
CA LEU A 136 4.44 4.86 2.05
C LEU A 136 3.38 3.76 2.07
N ASP A 137 2.34 3.90 1.24
CA ASP A 137 1.40 2.81 1.00
C ASP A 137 2.12 1.71 0.21
N TRP A 138 1.90 0.44 0.58
CA TRP A 138 2.53 -0.72 -0.07
C TRP A 138 2.23 -0.86 -1.57
N LYS A 139 1.21 -0.16 -2.09
CA LYS A 139 0.86 -0.08 -3.50
C LYS A 139 1.52 1.09 -4.23
N GLN A 140 2.23 1.96 -3.53
CA GLN A 140 2.95 3.05 -4.18
C GLN A 140 4.03 2.53 -5.12
N GLU A 141 4.32 3.36 -6.10
CA GLU A 141 5.33 3.09 -7.10
C GLU A 141 6.72 3.36 -6.52
N VAL A 142 7.73 2.71 -7.10
CA VAL A 142 9.13 2.87 -6.67
C VAL A 142 9.60 4.32 -6.85
N GLU A 143 9.05 5.03 -7.83
CA GLU A 143 9.30 6.44 -8.09
C GLU A 143 8.96 7.33 -6.88
N ASP A 144 7.87 7.02 -6.16
CA ASP A 144 7.49 7.77 -4.95
C ASP A 144 8.54 7.60 -3.85
N LEU A 145 9.07 6.38 -3.66
CA LEU A 145 10.14 6.11 -2.72
C LEU A 145 11.42 6.87 -3.09
N ILE A 146 11.80 6.91 -4.38
CA ILE A 146 12.97 7.67 -4.85
C ILE A 146 12.81 9.14 -4.49
N LEU A 147 11.65 9.74 -4.79
CA LEU A 147 11.38 11.15 -4.51
C LEU A 147 11.48 11.46 -3.02
N ILE A 148 10.93 10.60 -2.17
CA ILE A 148 11.01 10.77 -0.71
C ILE A 148 12.46 10.64 -0.22
N LEU A 149 13.21 9.63 -0.68
CA LEU A 149 14.60 9.45 -0.29
C LEU A 149 15.47 10.63 -0.72
N ASP A 150 15.33 11.10 -1.96
CA ASP A 150 16.05 12.28 -2.46
C ASP A 150 15.72 13.52 -1.62
N ASP A 151 14.47 13.70 -1.24
CA ASP A 151 14.04 14.81 -0.40
C ASP A 151 14.66 14.74 1.02
N ILE A 152 14.64 13.57 1.65
CA ILE A 152 15.26 13.32 2.96
C ILE A 152 16.76 13.58 2.88
N LEU A 153 17.46 13.01 1.89
CA LEU A 153 18.90 13.16 1.72
C LEU A 153 19.31 14.62 1.47
N ASN A 154 18.51 15.33 0.69
CA ASN A 154 18.76 16.73 0.41
C ASN A 154 18.59 17.62 1.65
N LYS A 155 17.50 17.42 2.40
CA LYS A 155 17.17 18.22 3.59
C LYS A 155 18.04 17.89 4.79
N ASN A 156 18.27 16.60 5.04
CA ASN A 156 18.82 16.14 6.31
C ASN A 156 20.28 15.66 6.23
N TYR A 157 20.82 15.47 5.02
CA TYR A 157 22.16 14.91 4.80
C TYR A 157 22.99 15.72 3.81
N ASN A 158 22.90 17.05 3.88
CA ASN A 158 23.73 18.00 3.13
C ASN A 158 23.70 17.80 1.60
N GLY A 159 22.55 17.44 1.02
CA GLY A 159 22.48 17.26 -0.43
C GLY A 159 23.14 15.97 -0.91
N LEU A 160 23.29 14.96 -0.05
CA LEU A 160 23.86 13.66 -0.42
C LEU A 160 23.11 13.09 -1.63
N LYS A 161 23.84 12.73 -2.68
CA LYS A 161 23.29 12.12 -3.88
C LYS A 161 23.61 10.64 -3.88
N VAL A 162 22.58 9.81 -4.02
CA VAL A 162 22.70 8.36 -4.12
C VAL A 162 22.13 7.94 -5.47
N ASP A 163 22.86 7.09 -6.19
CA ASP A 163 22.41 6.59 -7.49
C ASP A 163 21.56 5.33 -7.27
N PHE A 164 20.24 5.51 -7.21
CA PHE A 164 19.31 4.40 -7.06
C PHE A 164 19.08 3.69 -8.40
N PRO A 165 18.96 2.34 -8.42
CA PRO A 165 18.76 1.60 -9.66
C PRO A 165 17.45 1.98 -10.34
N LYS A 166 17.54 2.55 -11.54
CA LYS A 166 16.36 2.97 -12.33
C LYS A 166 15.64 1.81 -13.01
N GLU A 167 16.27 0.65 -13.09
CA GLU A 167 15.73 -0.56 -13.76
C GLU A 167 14.60 -1.22 -12.98
N ILE A 168 14.50 -0.94 -11.68
CA ILE A 168 13.37 -1.31 -10.81
C ILE A 168 12.19 -0.34 -11.03
N GLY A 169 12.40 0.74 -11.80
CA GLY A 169 11.41 1.76 -12.13
C GLY A 169 10.46 1.36 -13.27
N GLY A 170 9.21 1.78 -13.13
CA GLY A 170 8.11 1.56 -14.07
C GLY A 170 7.00 0.68 -13.50
N ASN A 171 5.85 1.27 -13.13
CA ASN A 171 4.62 0.63 -12.62
C ASN A 171 4.81 -0.50 -11.58
N THR A 172 6.02 -0.64 -11.03
CA THR A 172 6.42 -1.71 -10.13
C THR A 172 6.08 -1.23 -8.73
N THR A 173 5.21 -1.96 -8.06
CA THR A 173 4.82 -1.60 -6.70
C THR A 173 5.89 -2.06 -5.72
N LEU A 174 6.04 -1.32 -4.63
CA LEU A 174 7.02 -1.61 -3.56
C LEU A 174 6.90 -3.02 -2.97
N PHE A 175 5.78 -3.69 -3.17
CA PHE A 175 5.50 -5.03 -2.67
C PHE A 175 6.05 -6.16 -3.54
N LEU A 176 6.27 -5.94 -4.84
CA LEU A 176 6.55 -7.02 -5.80
C LEU A 176 8.03 -7.41 -5.88
N GLU A 177 8.94 -6.54 -5.45
CA GLU A 177 10.39 -6.76 -5.50
C GLU A 177 11.07 -6.41 -4.17
N ASP A 178 12.30 -6.88 -3.97
CA ASP A 178 13.16 -6.44 -2.85
C ASP A 178 13.74 -5.03 -3.11
N VAL A 179 12.83 -4.08 -3.33
CA VAL A 179 13.16 -2.67 -3.61
C VAL A 179 13.88 -2.08 -2.42
N PHE A 180 13.32 -2.25 -1.22
CA PHE A 180 13.89 -1.68 0.00
C PHE A 180 15.29 -2.22 0.29
N GLY A 181 15.52 -3.53 0.22
CA GLY A 181 16.84 -4.10 0.46
C GLY A 181 17.87 -3.64 -0.57
N THR A 182 17.45 -3.48 -1.84
CA THR A 182 18.32 -2.93 -2.89
C THR A 182 18.69 -1.48 -2.61
N TYR A 183 17.72 -0.65 -2.27
CA TYR A 183 17.93 0.80 -2.06
C TYR A 183 18.69 1.06 -0.76
N ASN A 184 18.46 0.23 0.26
CA ASN A 184 19.18 0.28 1.52
C ASN A 184 20.68 -0.03 1.32
N LYS A 185 21.03 -0.97 0.43
CA LYS A 185 22.44 -1.21 0.05
C LYS A 185 23.09 0.03 -0.56
N CYS A 186 22.40 0.74 -1.47
CA CYS A 186 22.91 1.98 -2.06
C CYS A 186 23.15 3.08 -1.00
N LEU A 187 22.25 3.19 -0.02
CA LEU A 187 22.42 4.11 1.11
C LEU A 187 23.61 3.71 1.99
N ASN A 188 23.77 2.42 2.26
CA ASN A 188 24.83 1.90 3.13
C ASN A 188 26.23 2.19 2.59
N GLU A 189 26.41 2.21 1.26
CA GLU A 189 27.66 2.64 0.62
C GLU A 189 28.05 4.08 0.98
N HIS A 190 27.09 4.89 1.40
CA HIS A 190 27.26 6.28 1.84
C HIS A 190 27.14 6.44 3.36
N GLY A 191 27.18 5.35 4.12
CA GLY A 191 27.07 5.36 5.59
C GLY A 191 25.67 5.69 6.12
N MET A 192 24.66 5.65 5.24
CA MET A 192 23.26 5.93 5.54
C MET A 192 22.43 4.65 5.49
N GLN A 193 21.29 4.63 6.16
CA GLN A 193 20.45 3.44 6.25
C GLN A 193 18.98 3.81 6.41
N MET A 194 18.09 3.05 5.77
CA MET A 194 16.65 3.06 6.07
C MET A 194 16.36 2.22 7.31
N GLY A 195 15.72 2.85 8.29
CA GLY A 195 15.12 2.19 9.44
C GLY A 195 13.60 2.14 9.28
N PHE A 196 13.00 0.99 9.59
CA PHE A 196 11.55 0.82 9.53
C PHE A 196 10.96 0.64 10.93
N ILE A 197 9.76 1.17 11.11
CA ILE A 197 8.96 1.03 12.32
C ILE A 197 7.87 -0.01 12.04
N ASP A 198 7.90 -1.13 12.75
CA ASP A 198 6.88 -2.19 12.62
C ASP A 198 5.57 -1.75 13.27
N THR A 199 4.71 -1.13 12.46
CA THR A 199 3.36 -0.72 12.85
C THR A 199 2.32 -1.81 12.64
N GLN A 200 2.70 -2.96 12.05
CA GLN A 200 1.78 -4.03 11.62
C GLN A 200 0.64 -3.54 10.71
N SER A 201 0.88 -2.43 9.99
CA SER A 201 -0.06 -1.79 9.06
C SER A 201 0.17 -2.24 7.60
N ASP A 202 -0.69 -1.77 6.67
CA ASP A 202 -0.39 -1.79 5.21
C ASP A 202 0.67 -0.78 4.80
N GLU A 203 1.00 0.17 5.66
CA GLU A 203 1.91 1.23 5.33
C GLU A 203 3.31 0.92 5.84
N TYR A 204 4.30 1.24 5.02
CA TYR A 204 5.70 1.28 5.44
C TYR A 204 5.95 2.62 6.13
N VAL A 205 6.21 2.59 7.43
CA VAL A 205 6.68 3.75 8.19
C VAL A 205 8.19 3.65 8.35
N PHE A 206 8.92 4.62 7.82
CA PHE A 206 10.37 4.55 7.74
C PHE A 206 11.02 5.93 7.93
N PHE A 207 12.32 5.89 8.15
CA PHE A 207 13.17 7.06 8.31
C PHE A 207 14.60 6.72 7.88
N VAL A 208 15.43 7.73 7.67
CA VAL A 208 16.84 7.53 7.33
C VAL A 208 17.71 7.96 8.50
N HIS A 209 18.72 7.17 8.84
CA HIS A 209 19.71 7.45 9.87
C HIS A 209 21.09 6.96 9.46
N LYS A 210 22.14 7.35 10.18
CA LYS A 210 23.50 6.82 9.93
C LYS A 210 23.58 5.36 10.36
N VAL A 211 24.31 4.55 9.60
CA VAL A 211 24.60 3.14 9.94
C VAL A 211 25.23 3.03 11.34
N LEU A 212 26.09 3.97 11.71
CA LEU A 212 26.75 3.99 13.02
C LEU A 212 25.79 4.19 14.20
N ASP A 213 24.63 4.80 13.97
CA ASP A 213 23.65 5.11 15.01
C ASP A 213 22.59 4.01 15.16
N ARG A 214 22.70 2.92 14.38
CA ARG A 214 21.69 1.86 14.24
C ARG A 214 21.23 1.27 15.57
N ASP A 215 22.15 0.91 16.46
CA ASP A 215 21.79 0.29 17.74
C ASP A 215 21.07 1.27 18.68
N GLU A 216 21.43 2.56 18.62
CA GLU A 216 20.79 3.57 19.46
C GLU A 216 19.39 3.90 18.94
N VAL A 217 19.28 4.12 17.63
CA VAL A 217 18.01 4.28 16.92
C VAL A 217 17.07 3.12 17.22
N ALA A 218 17.53 1.87 17.13
CA ALA A 218 16.70 0.71 17.39
C ALA A 218 16.15 0.70 18.83
N LYS A 219 16.95 1.12 19.82
CA LYS A 219 16.47 1.28 21.21
C LYS A 219 15.41 2.38 21.31
N LEU A 220 15.62 3.51 20.65
CA LEU A 220 14.67 4.63 20.65
C LEU A 220 13.32 4.21 20.07
N ILE A 221 13.30 3.46 18.96
CA ILE A 221 12.06 2.91 18.39
C ILE A 221 11.35 1.97 19.39
N ASN A 222 12.10 1.11 20.08
CA ASN A 222 11.54 0.26 21.13
C ASN A 222 10.94 1.08 22.30
N PHE A 223 11.58 2.19 22.69
CA PHE A 223 11.07 3.10 23.72
C PHE A 223 9.91 3.99 23.25
N ILE A 224 9.74 4.17 21.95
CA ILE A 224 8.51 4.71 21.37
C ILE A 224 7.36 3.68 21.44
N GLY A 225 7.70 2.38 21.51
CA GLY A 225 6.75 1.29 21.65
C GLY A 225 6.56 0.45 20.38
N TYR A 226 7.48 0.54 19.42
CA TYR A 226 7.43 -0.27 18.20
C TYR A 226 8.71 -1.06 18.03
N ASN A 227 8.69 -2.06 17.13
CA ASN A 227 9.94 -2.75 16.79
C ASN A 227 10.63 -2.04 15.64
N TYR A 228 11.94 -1.92 15.75
CA TYR A 228 12.80 -1.53 14.64
C TYR A 228 13.12 -2.74 13.77
N PHE A 229 13.09 -2.56 12.45
CA PHE A 229 13.59 -3.55 11.51
C PHE A 229 14.23 -2.91 10.28
N GLU A 230 14.94 -3.73 9.52
CA GLU A 230 15.70 -3.36 8.34
C GLU A 230 15.30 -4.31 7.20
N LYS A 231 15.48 -3.87 5.96
CA LYS A 231 15.35 -4.70 4.75
C LYS A 231 16.65 -4.67 3.96
#